data_AF-A0AAX4HRP8-F1
#
_entry.id   AF-A0AAX4HRP8-F1
#
_cell.length_a   1.000
_cell.length_b   1.000
_cell.length_c   1.000
_cell.angle_alpha   90.00
_cell.angle_beta   90.00
_cell.angle_gamma   90.00
#
_symmetry.space_group_name_H-M   'P 1'
#
loop_
_entity.id
_entity.type
_entity.pdbx_description
1 polymer ?
#
loop_
_entity_poly.entity_id
_entity_poly.type
_entity_poly.pdbx_seq_one_letter_code
_entity_poly.pdbx_strand_id
1 'polypeptide(L)'
;MAFIKFSFLFLVLVSSAFAQTRFSSKSCLDATYKMKMVQKGPLFGLLKQEFVIDKKNCIVRISHKKYLPKEWIVDVCREPVHIKVTSATGVDVAKKESECIHQDKSKDTSDFCSQYFDMMDVIQDDGLIFAEGDRDNLNSDHGKTFCTYLLMKKYLNDSVVFSRYTEVPDIFSEKAKEVTPAPVVPSAPVDPKKENQEAKLTTPPEVPVKTTLDATKSVL
;
A
#
# COMPACT_ATOMS: atom_id res chain seq x y z
N MET A 1 -44.54 -41.00 30.27
CA MET A 1 -43.78 -39.75 30.09
C MET A 1 -42.34 -40.10 29.74
N ALA A 2 -42.01 -40.20 28.44
CA ALA A 2 -40.64 -40.50 28.02
C ALA A 2 -40.43 -40.08 26.55
N PHE A 3 -40.30 -38.77 26.30
CA PHE A 3 -40.06 -38.26 24.95
C PHE A 3 -39.21 -36.98 24.94
N ILE A 4 -37.96 -37.01 25.41
CA ILE A 4 -36.93 -36.04 24.98
C ILE A 4 -35.55 -36.71 25.11
N LYS A 5 -35.11 -37.50 24.11
CA LYS A 5 -33.72 -38.03 24.07
C LYS A 5 -33.02 -37.95 22.70
N PHE A 6 -33.61 -37.29 21.71
CA PHE A 6 -32.96 -37.08 20.41
C PHE A 6 -33.13 -35.63 19.95
N SER A 7 -32.24 -34.72 20.35
CA SER A 7 -32.20 -33.37 19.76
C SER A 7 -30.86 -32.63 19.85
N PHE A 8 -29.75 -33.25 20.27
CA PHE A 8 -28.44 -32.57 20.34
C PHE A 8 -27.45 -32.97 19.24
N LEU A 9 -27.69 -34.05 18.48
CA LEU A 9 -26.76 -34.48 17.43
C LEU A 9 -26.93 -33.74 16.08
N PHE A 10 -28.03 -33.02 15.89
CA PHE A 10 -28.31 -32.31 14.63
C PHE A 10 -27.74 -30.87 14.59
N LEU A 11 -27.31 -30.31 15.73
CA LEU A 11 -26.81 -28.94 15.80
C LEU A 11 -25.33 -28.80 15.36
N VAL A 12 -24.57 -29.90 15.36
CA VAL A 12 -23.12 -29.87 15.04
C VAL A 12 -22.84 -29.97 13.53
N LEU A 13 -23.78 -30.48 12.74
CA LEU A 13 -23.61 -30.65 11.28
C LEU A 13 -23.85 -29.38 10.46
N VAL A 14 -24.37 -28.29 11.07
CA VAL A 14 -24.68 -27.03 10.34
C VAL A 14 -23.57 -25.97 10.50
N SER A 15 -22.55 -26.23 11.33
CA SER A 15 -21.52 -25.23 11.68
C SER A 15 -20.32 -25.16 10.73
N SER A 16 -20.29 -25.91 9.63
CA SER A 16 -19.10 -26.07 8.78
C SER A 16 -19.03 -25.20 7.52
N ALA A 17 -19.93 -24.23 7.31
CA ALA A 17 -20.13 -23.68 5.95
C ALA A 17 -19.82 -22.19 5.71
N PHE A 18 -19.10 -21.48 6.58
CA PHE A 18 -18.69 -20.10 6.29
C PHE A 18 -17.19 -19.88 6.47
N ALA A 19 -16.36 -20.72 5.86
CA ALA A 19 -15.03 -20.26 5.49
C ALA A 19 -15.22 -19.17 4.43
N GLN A 20 -15.21 -17.90 4.85
CA GLN A 20 -15.24 -16.78 3.92
C GLN A 20 -13.98 -16.87 3.07
N THR A 21 -14.17 -17.28 1.81
CA THR A 21 -13.07 -17.33 0.86
C THR A 21 -12.63 -15.90 0.57
N ARG A 22 -11.32 -15.68 0.63
CA ARG A 22 -10.71 -14.41 0.21
C ARG A 22 -11.19 -14.05 -1.19
N PHE A 23 -11.50 -12.78 -1.40
CA PHE A 23 -11.85 -12.29 -2.74
C PHE A 23 -10.73 -12.54 -3.75
N SER A 24 -11.09 -12.74 -5.03
CA SER A 24 -10.13 -12.96 -6.11
C SER A 24 -9.76 -11.65 -6.82
N SER A 25 -8.68 -11.65 -7.59
CA SER A 25 -8.27 -10.51 -8.43
C SER A 25 -9.38 -10.10 -9.39
N LYS A 26 -10.06 -11.07 -10.00
CA LYS A 26 -11.21 -10.82 -10.90
C LYS A 26 -12.38 -10.20 -10.17
N SER A 27 -12.76 -10.73 -9.00
CA SER A 27 -13.90 -10.18 -8.25
C SER A 27 -13.60 -8.77 -7.75
N CYS A 28 -12.36 -8.47 -7.33
CA CYS A 28 -11.93 -7.13 -6.98
C CYS A 28 -11.99 -6.17 -8.18
N LEU A 29 -11.49 -6.57 -9.37
CA LEU A 29 -11.54 -5.76 -10.59
C LEU A 29 -12.98 -5.46 -11.05
N ASP A 30 -13.88 -6.44 -11.02
CA ASP A 30 -15.27 -6.28 -11.45
C ASP A 30 -16.17 -5.63 -10.40
N ALA A 31 -15.74 -5.59 -9.13
CA ALA A 31 -16.57 -5.06 -8.06
C ALA A 31 -16.99 -3.61 -8.31
N THR A 32 -18.22 -3.31 -7.91
CA THR A 32 -18.75 -1.95 -7.85
C THR A 32 -19.18 -1.69 -6.42
N TYR A 33 -18.57 -0.70 -5.78
CA TYR A 33 -18.87 -0.34 -4.41
C TYR A 33 -18.60 1.13 -4.15
N LYS A 34 -19.30 1.64 -3.14
CA LYS A 34 -19.03 2.95 -2.56
C LYS A 34 -18.91 2.78 -1.05
N MET A 35 -17.84 3.32 -0.49
CA MET A 35 -17.64 3.39 0.95
C MET A 35 -17.36 4.85 1.33
N LYS A 36 -17.77 5.23 2.54
CA LYS A 36 -17.50 6.54 3.11
C LYS A 36 -17.12 6.38 4.57
N MET A 37 -15.99 6.95 4.95
CA MET A 37 -15.49 6.96 6.31
C MET A 37 -15.38 8.42 6.77
N VAL A 38 -15.86 8.68 7.98
CA VAL A 38 -15.83 10.01 8.59
C VAL A 38 -15.17 9.90 9.94
N GLN A 39 -14.04 10.59 10.08
CA GLN A 39 -13.26 10.59 11.31
C GLN A 39 -13.27 11.97 11.95
N LYS A 40 -13.14 11.97 13.28
CA LYS A 40 -12.92 13.21 14.04
C LYS A 40 -11.46 13.61 13.84
N GLY A 41 -11.25 14.73 13.19
CA GLY A 41 -9.92 15.26 12.90
C GLY A 41 -9.28 15.97 14.09
N PRO A 42 -8.05 16.48 13.90
CA PRO A 42 -7.33 17.25 14.90
C PRO A 42 -8.09 18.54 15.25
N LEU A 43 -7.84 19.09 16.45
CA LEU A 43 -8.59 20.18 17.10
C LEU A 43 -9.93 19.74 17.74
N PHE A 44 -9.86 18.84 18.72
CA PHE A 44 -11.00 18.43 19.55
C PHE A 44 -12.20 17.87 18.75
N GLY A 45 -11.96 17.32 17.55
CA GLY A 45 -13.00 16.79 16.68
C GLY A 45 -13.87 17.85 16.00
N LEU A 46 -13.47 19.13 16.02
CA LEU A 46 -14.18 20.22 15.35
C LEU A 46 -14.08 20.10 13.82
N LEU A 47 -12.95 19.61 13.31
CA LEU A 47 -12.76 19.35 11.89
C LEU A 47 -13.04 17.87 11.61
N LYS A 48 -13.92 17.59 10.65
CA LYS A 48 -14.21 16.22 10.21
C LYS A 48 -13.34 15.90 9.01
N GLN A 49 -12.64 14.77 9.07
CA GLN A 49 -11.97 14.19 7.91
C GLN A 49 -12.94 13.22 7.25
N GLU A 50 -13.15 13.39 5.95
CA GLU A 50 -14.00 12.49 5.15
C GLU A 50 -13.15 11.82 4.07
N PHE A 51 -13.18 10.50 4.05
CA PHE A 51 -12.54 9.64 3.06
C PHE A 51 -13.60 8.82 2.33
N VAL A 52 -13.59 8.85 1.01
CA VAL A 52 -14.59 8.18 0.17
C VAL A 52 -13.89 7.41 -0.94
N ILE A 53 -14.26 6.15 -1.12
CA ILE A 53 -13.91 5.38 -2.31
C ILE A 53 -15.20 5.07 -3.07
N ASP A 54 -15.27 5.46 -4.34
CA ASP A 54 -16.31 5.07 -5.28
C ASP A 54 -15.65 4.32 -6.45
N LYS A 55 -15.81 3.01 -6.45
CA LYS A 55 -15.29 2.12 -7.49
C LYS A 55 -16.43 1.65 -8.38
N LYS A 56 -16.26 1.82 -9.69
CA LYS A 56 -17.17 1.33 -10.74
C LYS A 56 -16.37 0.62 -11.81
N ASN A 57 -16.33 -0.72 -11.74
CA ASN A 57 -15.51 -1.56 -12.61
C ASN A 57 -14.03 -1.12 -12.56
N CYS A 58 -13.46 -0.65 -13.68
CA CYS A 58 -12.07 -0.19 -13.78
C CYS A 58 -11.82 1.22 -13.21
N ILE A 59 -12.88 2.01 -13.00
CA ILE A 59 -12.73 3.39 -12.55
C ILE A 59 -12.78 3.42 -11.03
N VAL A 60 -11.72 3.91 -10.42
CA VAL A 60 -11.59 4.13 -8.97
C VAL A 60 -11.54 5.63 -8.72
N ARG A 61 -12.48 6.13 -7.92
CA ARG A 61 -12.50 7.50 -7.44
C ARG A 61 -12.22 7.50 -5.95
N ILE A 62 -11.20 8.22 -5.54
CA ILE A 62 -10.82 8.40 -4.15
C ILE A 62 -10.97 9.88 -3.83
N SER A 63 -11.83 10.22 -2.89
CA SER A 63 -12.02 11.60 -2.43
C SER A 63 -11.60 11.72 -0.98
N HIS A 64 -10.78 12.71 -0.68
CA HIS A 64 -10.34 13.04 0.66
C HIS A 64 -10.64 14.51 0.96
N LYS A 65 -11.32 14.76 2.07
CA LYS A 65 -11.67 16.10 2.54
C LYS A 65 -11.21 16.27 3.98
N LYS A 66 -10.08 16.96 4.13
CA LYS A 66 -9.54 17.39 5.44
C LYS A 66 -9.72 18.90 5.65
N TYR A 67 -9.02 19.70 4.84
CA TYR A 67 -9.17 21.17 4.80
C TYR A 67 -9.73 21.64 3.46
N LEU A 68 -9.08 21.20 2.38
CA LEU A 68 -9.54 21.37 1.00
C LEU A 68 -9.90 20.00 0.43
N PRO A 69 -10.97 19.90 -0.37
CA PRO A 69 -11.32 18.66 -1.04
C PRO A 69 -10.29 18.33 -2.12
N LYS A 70 -9.86 17.08 -2.15
CA LYS A 70 -9.00 16.51 -3.20
C LYS A 70 -9.59 15.20 -3.67
N GLU A 71 -9.63 14.98 -4.98
CA GLU A 71 -10.13 13.76 -5.59
C GLU A 71 -9.09 13.21 -6.57
N TRP A 72 -8.82 11.91 -6.50
CA TRP A 72 -8.05 11.16 -7.49
C TRP A 72 -8.99 10.24 -8.25
N ILE A 73 -8.87 10.24 -9.57
CA ILE A 73 -9.61 9.37 -10.47
C ILE A 73 -8.59 8.57 -11.27
N VAL A 74 -8.67 7.25 -11.16
CA VAL A 74 -7.77 6.31 -11.81
C VAL A 74 -8.61 5.31 -12.62
N ASP A 75 -8.29 5.16 -13.90
CA ASP A 75 -8.85 4.10 -14.75
C ASP A 75 -7.80 3.01 -14.95
N VAL A 76 -7.90 1.93 -14.16
CA VAL A 76 -6.88 0.87 -14.13
C VAL A 76 -6.84 0.01 -15.40
N CYS A 77 -7.77 0.23 -16.33
CA CYS A 77 -7.88 -0.50 -17.59
C CYS A 77 -7.45 0.33 -18.80
N ARG A 78 -6.87 1.53 -18.60
CA ARG A 78 -6.40 2.40 -19.69
C ARG A 78 -4.91 2.66 -19.64
N GLU A 79 -4.34 2.80 -20.83
CA GLU A 79 -2.99 3.32 -21.05
C GLU A 79 -3.05 4.77 -21.57
N PRO A 80 -2.03 5.60 -21.27
CA PRO A 80 -0.88 5.33 -20.40
C PRO A 80 -1.29 5.28 -18.91
N VAL A 81 -0.40 4.79 -18.04
CA VAL A 81 -0.60 4.85 -16.58
C VAL A 81 -0.71 6.31 -16.14
N HIS A 82 -1.83 6.69 -15.54
CA HIS A 82 -2.10 8.08 -15.19
C HIS A 82 -2.98 8.23 -13.94
N ILE A 83 -2.93 9.41 -13.34
CA ILE A 83 -3.78 9.84 -12.24
C ILE A 83 -4.41 11.17 -12.65
N LYS A 84 -5.75 11.23 -12.68
CA LYS A 84 -6.48 12.48 -12.83
C LYS A 84 -6.79 13.03 -11.44
N VAL A 85 -6.39 14.27 -11.18
CA VAL A 85 -6.57 14.93 -9.88
C VAL A 85 -7.54 16.08 -10.04
N THR A 86 -8.58 16.11 -9.21
CA THR A 86 -9.48 17.26 -9.08
C THR A 86 -9.20 17.92 -7.73
N SER A 87 -8.93 19.23 -7.75
CA SER A 87 -8.68 20.03 -6.55
C SER A 87 -9.45 21.35 -6.63
N ALA A 88 -9.29 22.22 -5.63
CA ALA A 88 -9.87 23.56 -5.65
C ALA A 88 -9.35 24.43 -6.81
N THR A 89 -8.16 24.15 -7.35
CA THR A 89 -7.52 24.94 -8.41
C THR A 89 -7.86 24.46 -9.81
N GLY A 90 -8.45 23.27 -9.96
CA GLY A 90 -8.82 22.74 -11.27
C GLY A 90 -8.69 21.22 -11.37
N VAL A 91 -8.46 20.77 -12.60
CA VAL A 91 -8.33 19.36 -12.97
C VAL A 91 -7.00 19.18 -13.68
N ASP A 92 -6.15 18.35 -13.10
CA ASP A 92 -4.82 18.03 -13.62
C ASP A 92 -4.72 16.53 -13.95
N VAL A 93 -3.85 16.17 -14.89
CA VAL A 93 -3.60 14.77 -15.27
C VAL A 93 -2.10 14.52 -15.21
N ALA A 94 -1.67 13.73 -14.24
CA ALA A 94 -0.29 13.30 -14.11
C ALA A 94 -0.11 11.93 -14.78
N LYS A 95 0.86 11.82 -15.69
CA LYS A 95 1.18 10.56 -16.40
C LYS A 95 2.47 9.97 -15.86
N LYS A 96 2.56 8.65 -15.79
CA LYS A 96 3.78 7.97 -15.37
C LYS A 96 4.81 8.00 -16.49
N GLU A 97 5.95 8.64 -16.25
CA GLU A 97 7.08 8.69 -17.18
C GLU A 97 8.20 7.73 -16.78
N SER A 98 8.41 7.54 -15.47
CA SER A 98 9.41 6.66 -14.88
C SER A 98 8.87 5.94 -13.65
N GLU A 99 9.59 4.94 -13.17
CA GLU A 99 9.31 4.31 -11.87
C GLU A 99 9.57 5.29 -10.73
N CYS A 100 8.72 5.24 -9.70
CA CYS A 100 8.88 6.09 -8.54
C CYS A 100 9.95 5.54 -7.57
N ILE A 101 10.89 6.38 -7.15
CA ILE A 101 12.02 6.03 -6.28
C ILE A 101 11.73 6.46 -4.84
N HIS A 102 11.38 5.49 -3.99
CA HIS A 102 11.03 5.72 -2.59
C HIS A 102 12.18 6.18 -1.67
N GLN A 103 13.43 6.07 -2.12
CA GLN A 103 14.60 6.23 -1.23
C GLN A 103 14.82 7.66 -0.73
N ASP A 104 14.27 8.66 -1.42
CA ASP A 104 14.26 10.04 -0.98
C ASP A 104 12.92 10.67 -1.42
N LYS A 105 11.95 10.82 -0.51
CA LYS A 105 10.70 11.59 -0.77
C LYS A 105 10.97 13.02 -1.29
N SER A 106 12.22 13.49 -1.22
CA SER A 106 12.71 14.78 -1.72
C SER A 106 13.31 14.75 -3.12
N LYS A 107 13.60 13.59 -3.72
CA LYS A 107 14.25 13.48 -5.04
C LYS A 107 13.33 13.09 -6.18
N ASP A 108 12.18 12.48 -5.87
CA ASP A 108 11.22 12.12 -6.90
C ASP A 108 10.30 13.32 -7.20
N THR A 109 10.70 14.11 -8.19
CA THR A 109 10.09 15.42 -8.49
C THR A 109 8.95 15.34 -9.49
N SER A 110 8.58 14.14 -9.97
CA SER A 110 7.49 14.04 -10.95
C SER A 110 6.13 14.28 -10.29
N ASP A 111 5.26 15.01 -10.98
CA ASP A 111 3.88 15.23 -10.53
C ASP A 111 3.17 13.89 -10.27
N PHE A 112 3.43 12.88 -11.12
CA PHE A 112 2.86 11.55 -10.95
C PHE A 112 3.26 10.90 -9.63
N CYS A 113 4.55 10.84 -9.29
CA CYS A 113 5.00 10.17 -8.08
C CYS A 113 4.53 10.90 -6.82
N SER A 114 4.50 12.25 -6.84
CA SER A 114 3.92 13.03 -5.75
C SER A 114 2.43 12.69 -5.53
N GLN A 115 1.63 12.66 -6.60
CA GLN A 115 0.20 12.32 -6.49
C GLN A 115 -0.03 10.86 -6.10
N TYR A 116 0.80 9.94 -6.59
CA TYR A 116 0.76 8.54 -6.22
C TYR A 116 1.01 8.36 -4.72
N PHE A 117 2.11 8.90 -4.19
CA PHE A 117 2.43 8.75 -2.76
C PHE A 117 1.39 9.40 -1.86
N ASP A 118 0.93 10.61 -2.17
CA ASP A 118 -0.12 11.27 -1.39
C ASP A 118 -1.43 10.46 -1.38
N MET A 119 -1.84 9.92 -2.54
CA MET A 119 -3.02 9.06 -2.61
C MET A 119 -2.85 7.76 -1.82
N MET A 120 -1.68 7.12 -1.91
CA MET A 120 -1.42 5.87 -1.21
C MET A 120 -1.32 6.06 0.30
N ASP A 121 -0.70 7.15 0.77
CA ASP A 121 -0.65 7.53 2.18
C ASP A 121 -2.08 7.72 2.71
N VAL A 122 -2.97 8.40 1.97
CA VAL A 122 -4.38 8.54 2.34
C VAL A 122 -5.13 7.20 2.38
N ILE A 123 -4.97 6.33 1.38
CA ILE A 123 -5.63 5.01 1.38
C ILE A 123 -5.18 4.18 2.59
N GLN A 124 -3.89 4.23 2.95
CA GLN A 124 -3.35 3.48 4.08
C GLN A 124 -3.81 4.08 5.41
N ASP A 125 -3.54 5.37 5.62
CA ASP A 125 -3.70 6.03 6.91
C ASP A 125 -5.16 6.31 7.23
N ASP A 126 -5.95 6.82 6.28
CA ASP A 126 -7.35 7.20 6.52
C ASP A 126 -8.34 6.11 6.10
N GLY A 127 -7.90 5.20 5.21
CA GLY A 127 -8.66 4.04 4.76
C GLY A 127 -8.38 2.79 5.59
N LEU A 128 -7.27 2.10 5.31
CA LEU A 128 -6.99 0.76 5.82
C LEU A 128 -6.94 0.69 7.35
N ILE A 129 -6.36 1.69 8.01
CA ILE A 129 -6.25 1.71 9.47
C ILE A 129 -7.63 1.75 10.15
N PHE A 130 -8.59 2.47 9.56
CA PHE A 130 -9.87 2.75 10.21
C PHE A 130 -11.04 1.95 9.63
N ALA A 131 -10.83 1.20 8.55
CA ALA A 131 -11.90 0.51 7.85
C ALA A 131 -12.38 -0.72 8.62
N GLU A 132 -13.69 -0.84 8.79
CA GLU A 132 -14.31 -1.89 9.60
C GLU A 132 -14.57 -3.18 8.80
N GLY A 133 -14.60 -4.29 9.54
CA GLY A 133 -14.90 -5.63 9.05
C GLY A 133 -13.70 -6.38 8.46
N ASP A 134 -13.97 -7.53 7.86
CA ASP A 134 -12.92 -8.47 7.45
C ASP A 134 -12.21 -8.02 6.17
N ARG A 135 -10.87 -7.94 6.21
CA ARG A 135 -10.02 -7.56 5.06
C ARG A 135 -10.28 -8.38 3.80
N ASP A 136 -10.60 -9.66 3.96
CA ASP A 136 -10.69 -10.59 2.84
C ASP A 136 -12.13 -10.67 2.25
N ASN A 137 -13.06 -9.87 2.78
CA ASN A 137 -14.47 -9.80 2.37
C ASN A 137 -14.78 -8.48 1.64
N LEU A 138 -15.06 -8.52 0.33
CA LEU A 138 -15.39 -7.32 -0.46
C LEU A 138 -16.68 -6.59 -0.05
N ASN A 139 -17.50 -7.19 0.83
CA ASN A 139 -18.68 -6.51 1.37
C ASN A 139 -18.35 -5.62 2.57
N SER A 140 -17.24 -5.88 3.26
CA SER A 140 -16.76 -5.04 4.36
C SER A 140 -16.07 -3.78 3.83
N ASP A 141 -15.99 -2.74 4.65
CA ASP A 141 -15.30 -1.52 4.24
C ASP A 141 -13.78 -1.72 4.21
N HIS A 142 -13.26 -2.58 5.09
CA HIS A 142 -11.86 -3.00 5.05
C HIS A 142 -11.51 -3.71 3.74
N GLY A 143 -12.31 -4.69 3.32
CA GLY A 143 -12.07 -5.44 2.09
C GLY A 143 -12.21 -4.61 0.83
N LYS A 144 -13.17 -3.66 0.79
CA LYS A 144 -13.27 -2.67 -0.30
C LYS A 144 -12.01 -1.80 -0.38
N THR A 145 -11.58 -1.25 0.75
CA THR A 145 -10.37 -0.41 0.82
C THR A 145 -9.12 -1.21 0.44
N PHE A 146 -8.99 -2.45 0.92
CA PHE A 146 -7.87 -3.33 0.60
C PHE A 146 -7.83 -3.73 -0.87
N CYS A 147 -8.98 -4.06 -1.47
CA CYS A 147 -9.07 -4.27 -2.92
C CYS A 147 -8.63 -3.03 -3.71
N THR A 148 -9.07 -1.83 -3.30
CA THR A 148 -8.64 -0.57 -3.92
C THR A 148 -7.13 -0.37 -3.80
N TYR A 149 -6.58 -0.55 -2.60
CA TYR A 149 -5.13 -0.44 -2.35
C TYR A 149 -4.31 -1.35 -3.29
N LEU A 150 -4.72 -2.62 -3.43
CA LEU A 150 -4.01 -3.58 -4.29
C LEU A 150 -4.09 -3.20 -5.77
N LEU A 151 -5.25 -2.77 -6.26
CA LEU A 151 -5.41 -2.31 -7.64
C LEU A 151 -4.56 -1.07 -7.92
N MET A 152 -4.58 -0.07 -7.02
CA MET A 152 -3.78 1.15 -7.17
C MET A 152 -2.29 0.83 -7.15
N LYS A 153 -1.83 0.00 -6.21
CA LYS A 153 -0.43 -0.44 -6.15
C LYS A 153 -0.02 -1.14 -7.45
N LYS A 154 -0.81 -2.11 -7.93
CA LYS A 154 -0.48 -2.82 -9.18
C LYS A 154 -0.47 -1.93 -10.41
N TYR A 155 -1.47 -1.07 -10.56
CA TYR A 155 -1.57 -0.20 -11.73
C TYR A 155 -0.52 0.92 -11.71
N LEU A 156 -0.39 1.64 -10.61
CA LEU A 156 0.45 2.83 -10.53
C LEU A 156 1.92 2.51 -10.22
N ASN A 157 2.19 1.56 -9.34
CA ASN A 157 3.56 1.16 -9.01
C ASN A 157 4.12 0.16 -10.01
N ASP A 158 3.40 -0.94 -10.26
CA ASP A 158 3.93 -2.03 -11.08
C ASP A 158 3.66 -1.82 -12.59
N SER A 159 2.96 -0.74 -12.97
CA SER A 159 2.54 -0.43 -14.34
C SER A 159 1.68 -1.53 -14.99
N VAL A 160 0.92 -2.29 -14.18
CA VAL A 160 0.07 -3.39 -14.66
C VAL A 160 -1.28 -2.84 -15.09
N VAL A 161 -1.57 -2.91 -16.39
CA VAL A 161 -2.87 -2.53 -16.96
C VAL A 161 -3.81 -3.73 -16.91
N PHE A 162 -4.99 -3.51 -16.35
CA PHE A 162 -5.99 -4.56 -16.22
C PHE A 162 -6.92 -4.62 -17.42
N SER A 163 -7.49 -5.80 -17.65
CA SER A 163 -8.57 -5.99 -18.60
C SER A 163 -9.66 -6.85 -17.99
N ARG A 164 -10.91 -6.50 -18.26
CA ARG A 164 -12.07 -7.26 -17.78
C ARG A 164 -12.39 -8.46 -18.67
N TYR A 165 -11.80 -8.51 -19.86
CA TYR A 165 -12.08 -9.48 -20.91
C TYR A 165 -11.00 -10.55 -21.06
N THR A 166 -9.85 -10.36 -20.41
CA THR A 166 -8.74 -11.32 -20.40
C THR A 166 -8.54 -11.87 -18.99
N GLU A 167 -7.57 -12.78 -18.85
CA GLU A 167 -7.10 -13.19 -17.55
C GLU A 167 -6.60 -11.97 -16.75
N VAL A 168 -7.03 -11.89 -15.48
CA VAL A 168 -6.70 -10.77 -14.60
C VAL A 168 -5.43 -11.13 -13.83
N PRO A 169 -4.35 -10.34 -13.95
CA PRO A 169 -3.13 -10.56 -13.20
C PRO A 169 -3.39 -10.68 -11.70
N ASP A 170 -2.62 -11.52 -11.01
CA ASP A 170 -2.76 -11.66 -9.57
C ASP A 170 -2.37 -10.37 -8.84
N ILE A 171 -3.35 -9.75 -8.18
CA ILE A 171 -3.16 -8.51 -7.44
C ILE A 171 -2.48 -8.73 -6.08
N PHE A 172 -2.36 -9.99 -5.65
CA PHE A 172 -1.75 -10.36 -4.37
C PHE A 172 -0.26 -10.69 -4.49
N SER A 173 0.19 -11.08 -5.67
CA SER A 173 1.60 -11.35 -5.94
C SER A 173 2.43 -10.08 -5.84
N GLU A 174 3.62 -10.13 -5.26
CA GLU A 174 4.58 -9.03 -5.34
C GLU A 174 5.31 -9.06 -6.68
N LYS A 175 5.68 -7.90 -7.23
CA LYS A 175 6.59 -7.85 -8.39
C LYS A 175 7.86 -8.58 -7.97
N ALA A 176 8.17 -9.69 -8.62
CA ALA A 176 9.43 -10.38 -8.38
C ALA A 176 10.52 -9.32 -8.56
N LYS A 177 11.25 -9.02 -7.48
CA LYS A 177 12.43 -8.17 -7.59
C LYS A 177 13.33 -8.93 -8.55
N GLU A 178 13.45 -8.43 -9.77
CA GLU A 178 14.40 -8.93 -10.73
C GLU A 178 15.74 -8.84 -10.02
N VAL A 179 16.25 -9.99 -9.57
CA VAL A 179 17.52 -10.06 -8.88
C VAL A 179 18.51 -9.68 -9.94
N THR A 180 18.90 -8.39 -9.95
CA THR A 180 19.99 -7.93 -10.79
C THR A 180 21.12 -8.92 -10.52
N PRO A 181 21.58 -9.68 -11.52
CA PRO A 181 22.63 -10.66 -11.30
C PRO A 181 23.74 -9.92 -10.58
N ALA A 182 24.14 -10.41 -9.41
CA ALA A 182 25.28 -9.83 -8.70
C ALA A 182 26.38 -9.63 -9.74
N PRO A 183 26.99 -8.43 -9.84
CA PRO A 183 28.01 -8.18 -10.85
C PRO A 183 28.97 -9.36 -10.77
N VAL A 184 29.10 -10.09 -11.88
CA VAL A 184 30.03 -11.21 -11.95
C VAL A 184 31.38 -10.56 -11.73
N VAL A 185 31.86 -10.58 -10.48
CA VAL A 185 33.19 -10.12 -10.13
C VAL A 185 34.09 -11.00 -10.99
N PRO A 186 34.82 -10.43 -11.97
CA PRO A 186 35.76 -11.22 -12.75
C PRO A 186 36.67 -11.87 -11.73
N SER A 187 36.62 -13.20 -11.66
CA SER A 187 37.54 -13.98 -10.85
C SER A 187 38.94 -13.56 -11.26
N ALA A 188 39.62 -12.82 -10.39
CA ALA A 188 41.01 -12.46 -10.60
C ALA A 188 41.79 -13.75 -10.85
N PRO A 189 42.74 -13.78 -11.81
CA PRO A 189 43.66 -14.88 -11.97
C PRO A 189 44.31 -15.17 -10.62
N VAL A 190 44.10 -16.38 -10.11
CA VAL A 190 44.77 -16.86 -8.90
C VAL A 190 46.24 -17.07 -9.28
N ASP A 191 47.10 -16.11 -8.92
CA ASP A 191 48.55 -16.30 -8.94
C ASP A 191 48.95 -17.32 -7.86
N PRO A 192 49.50 -18.49 -8.22
CA PRO A 192 49.95 -19.47 -7.25
C PRO A 192 51.38 -19.14 -6.82
N LYS A 193 51.58 -18.11 -5.99
CA LYS A 193 52.82 -17.95 -5.20
C LYS A 193 52.76 -16.78 -4.21
N LYS A 194 52.51 -17.07 -2.93
CA LYS A 194 53.47 -16.81 -1.84
C LYS A 194 52.92 -17.26 -0.50
N GLU A 195 53.57 -18.32 -0.04
CA GLU A 195 53.68 -18.79 1.32
C GLU A 195 54.32 -17.74 2.25
N ASN A 196 53.83 -17.71 3.49
CA ASN A 196 54.40 -17.08 4.70
C ASN A 196 54.53 -15.55 4.74
N GLN A 197 53.69 -14.92 5.58
CA GLN A 197 54.17 -14.16 6.75
C GLN A 197 53.04 -13.90 7.77
N GLU A 198 53.15 -14.64 8.87
CA GLU A 198 53.05 -14.24 10.28
C GLU A 198 52.20 -13.02 10.69
N ALA A 199 51.31 -13.31 11.64
CA ALA A 199 50.37 -12.41 12.28
C ALA A 199 51.04 -11.28 13.08
N LYS A 200 50.55 -10.05 12.92
CA LYS A 200 50.75 -8.97 13.89
C LYS A 200 49.40 -8.49 14.41
N LEU A 201 49.02 -9.05 15.56
CA LEU A 201 47.93 -8.58 16.42
C LEU A 201 48.20 -7.12 16.80
N THR A 202 47.38 -6.20 16.30
CA THR A 202 47.39 -4.79 16.71
C THR A 202 46.02 -4.46 17.28
N THR A 203 46.05 -3.99 18.53
CA THR A 203 44.93 -3.63 19.40
C THR A 203 44.04 -2.51 18.84
N PRO A 204 42.75 -2.48 19.21
CA PRO A 204 41.84 -1.40 18.83
C PRO A 204 42.10 -0.12 19.65
N PRO A 205 42.10 1.07 19.02
CA PRO A 205 42.09 2.33 19.75
C PRO A 205 40.70 2.65 20.33
N GLU A 206 40.78 3.19 21.54
CA GLU A 206 39.75 3.65 22.46
C GLU A 206 38.81 4.69 21.84
N VAL A 207 37.50 4.55 22.07
CA VAL A 207 36.46 5.50 21.65
C VAL A 207 36.38 6.64 22.68
N PRO A 208 36.56 7.92 22.30
CA PRO A 208 36.23 9.02 23.19
C PRO A 208 34.72 9.24 23.22
N VAL A 209 34.12 8.94 24.37
CA VAL A 209 32.77 9.34 24.78
C VAL A 209 32.74 10.87 24.90
N LYS A 210 32.07 11.54 23.95
CA LYS A 210 31.66 12.94 24.12
C LYS A 210 30.28 13.00 24.77
N THR A 211 30.31 13.15 26.08
CA THR A 211 29.25 13.78 26.88
C THR A 211 29.15 15.23 26.45
N THR A 212 27.96 15.71 26.08
CA THR A 212 27.69 17.15 26.08
C THR A 212 26.35 17.39 26.74
N LEU A 213 26.47 17.84 27.99
CA LEU A 213 25.46 18.50 28.79
C LEU A 213 25.14 19.88 28.18
N ASP A 214 23.91 20.29 28.45
CA ASP A 214 23.50 21.62 28.91
C ASP A 214 22.82 22.66 28.00
N ALA A 215 21.85 23.27 28.70
CA ALA A 215 21.41 24.66 28.67
C ALA A 215 20.26 25.06 27.73
N THR A 216 19.05 24.96 28.28
CA THR A 216 18.22 26.12 28.67
C THR A 216 18.32 27.39 27.80
N LYS A 217 17.21 27.76 27.15
CA LYS A 217 16.84 29.18 27.04
C LYS A 217 15.32 29.38 26.97
N SER A 218 14.80 29.87 28.09
CA SER A 218 13.55 30.59 28.23
C SER A 218 13.74 32.02 27.73
N VAL A 219 12.94 32.51 26.79
CA VAL A 219 12.65 33.94 26.57
C VAL A 219 11.30 34.08 25.83
N LEU A 220 10.35 34.75 26.51
CA LEU A 220 9.13 35.48 26.06
C LEU A 220 8.05 34.74 25.25
#